data_AF-A0A3D5HLY4-F1
#
_entry.id   AF-A0A3D5HLY4-F1
#
_cell.length_a   1.000
_cell.length_b   1.000
_cell.length_c   1.000
_cell.angle_alpha   90.00
_cell.angle_beta   90.00
_cell.angle_gamma   90.00
#
_symmetry.space_group_name_H-M   'P 1'
#
loop_
_entity.id
_entity.type
_entity.pdbx_description
1 polymer ?
#
loop_
_entity_poly.entity_id
_entity_poly.type
_entity_poly.pdbx_seq_one_letter_code
_entity_poly.pdbx_strand_id
1 'polypeptide(L)'
;ARTILDDEACGIFQGKVIVHEDAQRVEATQKSDALMLSADAMMNVKPELEIYADDVACAHGSAIGEIDHEALFFLRSRGIGEEAARIMLVEGFVSEILGRLDDFAAGAVLQENLLKRVATFLKKSA
;
A
#
# COMPACT_ATOMS: atom_id res chain seq x y z
N ALA A 1 6.55 0.19 1.33
CA ALA A 1 5.68 1.38 1.25
C ALA A 1 4.28 0.95 0.84
N ARG A 2 3.25 1.66 1.32
CA ARG A 2 1.87 1.51 0.86
C ARG A 2 1.33 2.89 0.50
N THR A 3 0.69 3.00 -0.67
CA THR A 3 0.14 4.27 -1.16
C THR A 3 -1.34 4.10 -1.47
N ILE A 4 -2.15 5.10 -1.12
CA ILE A 4 -3.56 5.18 -1.52
C ILE A 4 -3.71 6.49 -2.28
N LEU A 5 -4.30 6.43 -3.48
CA LEU A 5 -4.48 7.59 -4.35
C LEU A 5 -5.94 7.70 -4.74
N ASP A 6 -6.46 8.92 -4.78
CA ASP A 6 -7.84 9.22 -5.18
C ASP A 6 -7.84 10.48 -6.05
N ASP A 7 -8.96 10.76 -6.71
CA ASP A 7 -9.12 11.91 -7.60
C ASP A 7 -7.98 11.95 -8.66
N GLU A 8 -7.38 13.11 -8.94
CA GLU A 8 -6.25 13.29 -9.86
C GLU A 8 -4.86 13.13 -9.16
N ALA A 9 -4.78 12.43 -8.02
CA ALA A 9 -3.53 12.35 -7.26
C ALA A 9 -2.43 11.58 -8.03
N CYS A 10 -1.21 12.14 -8.00
CA CYS A 10 -0.02 11.49 -8.55
C CYS A 10 0.95 11.08 -7.43
N GLY A 11 1.21 9.78 -7.33
CA GLY A 11 2.16 9.19 -6.39
C GLY A 11 3.45 8.75 -7.06
N ILE A 12 4.56 8.92 -6.36
CA ILE A 12 5.88 8.49 -6.81
C ILE A 12 6.53 7.68 -5.71
N PHE A 13 6.97 6.47 -6.05
CA PHE A 13 7.88 5.69 -5.22
C PHE A 13 9.16 5.44 -5.99
N GLN A 14 10.26 5.99 -5.48
CA GLN A 14 11.60 5.66 -5.94
C GLN A 14 12.39 5.16 -4.74
N GLY A 15 13.01 3.99 -4.88
CA GLY A 15 13.91 3.48 -3.86
C GLY A 15 15.00 2.67 -4.51
N LYS A 16 16.22 2.87 -4.02
CA LYS A 16 17.42 2.21 -4.49
C LYS A 16 18.09 1.49 -3.34
N VAL A 17 18.41 0.22 -3.54
CA VAL A 17 19.24 -0.57 -2.63
C VAL A 17 20.58 -0.83 -3.33
N ILE A 18 21.67 -0.50 -2.64
CA ILE A 18 23.03 -0.75 -3.12
C ILE A 18 23.66 -1.76 -2.17
N VAL A 19 24.12 -2.87 -2.72
CA VAL A 19 24.82 -3.93 -1.99
C VAL A 19 26.28 -3.93 -2.44
N HIS A 20 27.16 -3.44 -1.59
CA HIS A 20 28.60 -3.35 -1.86
C HIS A 20 29.26 -4.74 -1.93
N GLU A 21 30.39 -4.85 -2.61
CA GLU A 21 31.12 -6.12 -2.82
C GLU A 21 31.46 -6.86 -1.52
N ASP A 22 31.80 -6.14 -0.45
CA ASP A 22 32.08 -6.74 0.87
C ASP A 22 30.82 -7.15 1.65
N ALA A 23 29.63 -6.78 1.20
CA ALA A 23 28.35 -6.98 1.88
C ALA A 23 27.73 -8.35 1.56
N GLN A 24 28.51 -9.41 1.79
CA GLN A 24 28.07 -10.79 1.64
C GLN A 24 27.03 -11.16 2.72
N ARG A 25 26.17 -12.12 2.40
CA ARG A 25 25.08 -12.66 3.24
C ARG A 25 24.03 -11.64 3.68
N VAL A 26 23.92 -10.54 2.95
CA VAL A 26 22.85 -9.57 3.16
C VAL A 26 21.55 -10.11 2.58
N GLU A 27 20.48 -9.96 3.36
CA GLU A 27 19.12 -10.13 2.90
C GLU A 27 18.43 -8.76 2.83
N ALA A 28 17.87 -8.42 1.67
CA ALA A 28 17.17 -7.16 1.47
C ALA A 28 15.88 -7.38 0.67
N THR A 29 14.76 -6.88 1.18
CA THR A 29 13.48 -6.92 0.45
C THR A 29 12.86 -5.53 0.40
N GLN A 30 12.52 -5.08 -0.80
CA GLN A 30 11.79 -3.84 -1.03
C GLN A 30 10.39 -4.15 -1.56
N LYS A 31 9.34 -3.65 -0.90
CA LYS A 31 7.96 -3.78 -1.37
C LYS A 31 7.28 -2.41 -1.47
N SER A 32 6.61 -2.15 -2.58
CA SER A 32 5.78 -0.96 -2.77
C SER A 32 4.43 -1.33 -3.39
N ASP A 33 3.38 -1.28 -2.59
CA ASP A 33 2.02 -1.54 -3.05
C ASP A 33 1.24 -0.22 -3.13
N ALA A 34 0.44 -0.03 -4.19
CA ALA A 34 -0.40 1.13 -4.36
C ALA A 34 -1.84 0.73 -4.69
N LEU A 35 -2.81 1.40 -4.05
CA LEU A 35 -4.24 1.25 -4.27
C LEU A 35 -4.79 2.54 -4.89
N MET A 36 -5.30 2.46 -6.11
CA MET A 36 -5.97 3.54 -6.82
C MET A 36 -7.47 3.50 -6.52
N LEU A 37 -8.02 4.60 -6.04
CA LEU A 37 -9.44 4.77 -5.70
C LEU A 37 -10.24 5.46 -6.80
N SER A 38 -9.54 6.10 -7.74
CA SER A 38 -10.06 6.80 -8.92
C SER A 38 -9.27 6.37 -10.17
N ALA A 39 -9.92 6.42 -11.33
CA ALA A 39 -9.31 6.13 -12.63
C ALA A 39 -8.34 7.23 -13.11
N ASP A 40 -8.48 8.45 -12.58
CA ASP A 40 -7.64 9.60 -12.93
C ASP A 40 -6.37 9.69 -12.05
N ALA A 41 -6.24 8.82 -11.05
CA ALA A 41 -5.06 8.75 -10.21
C ALA A 41 -3.89 8.09 -10.95
N MET A 42 -2.67 8.51 -10.64
CA MET A 42 -1.46 7.99 -11.27
C MET A 42 -0.44 7.53 -10.23
N MET A 43 0.15 6.36 -10.44
CA MET A 43 1.27 5.88 -9.61
C MET A 43 2.49 5.55 -10.48
N ASN A 44 3.62 6.16 -10.14
CA ASN A 44 4.92 5.89 -10.76
C ASN A 44 5.82 5.17 -9.75
N VAL A 45 6.39 4.03 -10.15
CA VAL A 45 7.19 3.19 -9.26
C VAL A 45 8.51 2.83 -9.95
N LYS A 46 9.62 3.16 -9.29
CA LYS A 46 10.97 2.85 -9.75
C LYS A 46 11.79 2.24 -8.60
N PRO A 47 11.70 0.91 -8.39
CA PRO A 47 12.56 0.20 -7.47
C PRO A 47 13.87 -0.20 -8.17
N GLU A 48 15.01 0.05 -7.54
CA GLU A 48 16.34 -0.14 -8.13
C GLU A 48 17.20 -1.01 -7.20
N LEU A 49 17.84 -2.05 -7.75
CA LEU A 49 18.82 -2.88 -7.06
C LEU A 49 20.17 -2.77 -7.78
N GLU A 50 21.21 -2.34 -7.08
CA GLU A 50 22.59 -2.37 -7.54
C GLU A 50 23.37 -3.34 -6.64
N ILE A 51 23.63 -4.55 -7.14
CA ILE A 51 24.21 -5.64 -6.36
C ILE A 51 25.61 -5.97 -6.89
N TYR A 52 26.60 -5.81 -6.03
CA TYR A 52 28.01 -6.10 -6.32
C TYR A 52 28.55 -7.30 -5.51
N ALA A 53 27.69 -8.01 -4.77
CA ALA A 53 28.02 -9.18 -3.95
C ALA A 53 27.30 -10.43 -4.44
N ASP A 54 27.93 -11.60 -4.29
CA ASP A 54 27.43 -12.88 -4.85
C ASP A 54 26.53 -13.65 -3.86
N ASP A 55 26.94 -13.75 -2.60
CA ASP A 55 26.24 -14.53 -1.57
C ASP A 55 25.13 -13.68 -0.93
N VAL A 56 24.10 -13.26 -1.67
CA VAL A 56 23.04 -12.37 -1.15
C VAL A 56 21.64 -12.81 -1.56
N ALA A 57 20.64 -12.46 -0.75
CA ALA A 57 19.23 -12.65 -1.08
C ALA A 57 18.53 -11.28 -1.15
N CYS A 58 18.42 -10.76 -2.37
CA CYS A 58 17.84 -9.45 -2.60
C CYS A 58 16.60 -9.56 -3.50
N ALA A 59 15.50 -8.92 -3.09
CA ALA A 59 14.27 -8.90 -3.85
C ALA A 59 13.63 -7.51 -3.82
N HIS A 60 12.94 -7.17 -4.90
CA HIS A 60 12.07 -6.00 -4.97
C HIS A 60 10.75 -6.40 -5.63
N GLY A 61 9.65 -5.85 -5.11
CA GLY A 61 8.31 -6.12 -5.59
C GLY A 61 7.48 -4.85 -5.57
N SER A 62 6.66 -4.68 -6.61
CA SER A 62 5.73 -3.56 -6.67
C SER A 62 4.44 -3.99 -7.32
N ALA A 63 3.32 -3.62 -6.70
CA ALA A 63 1.98 -3.89 -7.20
C ALA A 63 1.18 -2.59 -7.20
N ILE A 64 0.49 -2.32 -8.29
CA ILE A 64 -0.44 -1.20 -8.42
C ILE A 64 -1.77 -1.82 -8.81
N GLY A 65 -2.83 -1.50 -8.08
CA GLY A 65 -4.15 -2.05 -8.35
C GLY A 65 -5.26 -1.13 -7.87
N GLU A 66 -6.48 -1.53 -8.18
CA GLU A 66 -7.71 -0.86 -7.78
C GLU A 66 -8.45 -1.69 -6.72
N ILE A 67 -9.58 -1.17 -6.24
CA ILE A 67 -10.46 -1.95 -5.37
C ILE A 67 -10.94 -3.19 -6.11
N ASP A 68 -10.80 -4.35 -5.46
CA ASP A 68 -11.35 -5.61 -5.99
C ASP A 68 -12.89 -5.54 -6.03
N HIS A 69 -13.42 -5.48 -7.25
CA HIS A 69 -14.85 -5.39 -7.50
C HIS A 69 -15.62 -6.66 -7.10
N GLU A 70 -14.99 -7.84 -7.12
CA GLU A 70 -15.61 -9.09 -6.68
C GLU A 70 -15.72 -9.09 -5.15
N ALA A 71 -14.67 -8.69 -4.43
CA ALA A 71 -14.70 -8.53 -2.98
C ALA A 71 -15.73 -7.46 -2.56
N LEU A 72 -15.78 -6.33 -3.27
CA LEU A 72 -16.77 -5.27 -3.05
C LEU A 72 -18.19 -5.80 -3.27
N PHE A 73 -18.44 -6.48 -4.38
CA PHE A 73 -19.73 -7.10 -4.68
C PHE A 73 -20.13 -8.11 -3.60
N PHE A 74 -19.20 -8.95 -3.17
CA PHE A 74 -19.42 -9.94 -2.12
C PHE A 74 -19.85 -9.28 -0.80
N LEU A 75 -19.13 -8.25 -0.35
CA LEU A 75 -19.49 -7.49 0.86
C LEU A 75 -20.88 -6.87 0.75
N ARG A 76 -21.17 -6.25 -0.40
CA ARG A 76 -22.49 -5.65 -0.66
C ARG A 76 -23.62 -6.68 -0.69
N SER A 77 -23.37 -7.87 -1.21
CA SER A 77 -24.36 -8.98 -1.21
C SER A 77 -24.77 -9.41 0.20
N ARG A 78 -23.95 -9.10 1.22
CA ARG A 78 -24.25 -9.34 2.64
C ARG A 78 -24.95 -8.16 3.32
N GLY A 79 -25.46 -7.20 2.55
CA GLY A 79 -26.22 -6.04 3.05
C GLY A 79 -25.34 -4.88 3.53
N ILE A 80 -24.04 -4.93 3.28
CA ILE A 80 -23.10 -3.87 3.65
C ILE A 80 -23.22 -2.75 2.62
N GLY A 81 -23.41 -1.51 3.08
CA GLY A 81 -23.43 -0.33 2.21
C GLY A 81 -22.13 -0.17 1.43
N GLU A 82 -22.20 0.39 0.22
CA GLU A 82 -21.05 0.51 -0.68
C GLU A 82 -19.90 1.30 -0.05
N GLU A 83 -20.19 2.44 0.59
CA GLU A 83 -19.18 3.25 1.30
C GLU A 83 -18.47 2.44 2.38
N ALA A 84 -19.22 1.76 3.25
CA ALA A 84 -18.67 0.93 4.32
C ALA A 84 -17.86 -0.24 3.76
N ALA A 85 -18.31 -0.87 2.67
CA ALA A 85 -17.59 -1.95 2.01
C ALA A 85 -16.25 -1.49 1.43
N ARG A 86 -16.23 -0.33 0.75
CA ARG A 86 -14.98 0.27 0.23
C ARG A 86 -14.03 0.62 1.38
N ILE A 87 -14.53 1.21 2.47
CA ILE A 87 -13.70 1.51 3.65
C ILE A 87 -13.06 0.24 4.21
N MET A 88 -13.81 -0.85 4.36
CA MET A 88 -13.26 -2.12 4.86
C MET A 88 -12.16 -2.71 3.95
N LEU A 89 -12.31 -2.59 2.63
CA LEU A 89 -11.28 -3.07 1.69
C LEU A 89 -10.01 -2.22 1.78
N VAL A 90 -10.15 -0.89 1.87
CA VAL A 90 -9.01 0.01 2.08
C VAL A 90 -8.37 -0.21 3.45
N GLU A 91 -9.17 -0.47 4.49
CA GLU A 91 -8.70 -0.82 5.83
C GLU A 91 -7.81 -2.07 5.78
N GLY A 92 -8.31 -3.16 5.19
CA GLY A 92 -7.52 -4.39 5.04
C GLY A 92 -6.19 -4.16 4.32
N PHE A 93 -6.18 -3.28 3.30
CA PHE A 93 -4.96 -2.90 2.60
C PHE A 93 -3.93 -2.21 3.52
N VAL A 94 -4.36 -1.32 4.42
CA VAL A 94 -3.45 -0.56 5.31
C VAL A 94 -3.12 -1.27 6.62
N SER A 95 -3.98 -2.17 7.09
CA SER A 95 -3.74 -2.94 8.32
C SER A 95 -2.45 -3.74 8.27
N GLU A 96 -2.02 -4.20 7.10
CA GLU A 96 -0.75 -4.95 6.95
C GLU A 96 0.47 -4.13 7.40
N ILE A 97 0.51 -2.81 7.12
CA ILE A 97 1.66 -1.98 7.52
C ILE A 97 1.54 -1.50 8.97
N LEU A 98 0.33 -1.20 9.43
CA LEU A 98 0.09 -0.76 10.81
C LEU A 98 0.30 -1.90 11.82
N GLY A 99 -0.04 -3.14 11.44
CA GLY A 99 0.18 -4.33 12.28
C GLY A 99 1.65 -4.69 12.50
N ARG A 100 2.59 -4.04 11.81
CA ARG A 100 4.05 -4.21 12.03
C ARG A 100 4.60 -3.26 13.09
N LEU A 101 3.79 -2.33 13.60
CA LEU A 101 4.21 -1.43 14.66
C LEU A 101 4.17 -2.16 16.00
N ASP A 102 5.28 -2.12 16.74
CA ASP A 102 5.36 -2.70 18.09
C ASP A 102 4.53 -1.89 19.11
N ASP A 103 4.34 -0.59 18.86
CA ASP A 103 3.50 0.28 19.68
C ASP A 103 2.04 0.18 19.25
N PHE A 104 1.29 -0.66 19.96
CA PHE A 104 -0.14 -0.86 19.75
C PHE A 104 -0.98 0.42 19.91
N ALA A 105 -0.59 1.32 20.83
CA ALA A 105 -1.33 2.55 21.06
C ALA A 105 -1.13 3.53 19.88
N ALA A 106 0.10 3.66 19.41
CA ALA A 106 0.40 4.45 18.21
C ALA A 106 -0.29 3.85 16.97
N GLY A 107 -0.26 2.52 16.80
CA GLY A 107 -0.94 1.83 15.71
C GLY A 107 -2.43 2.09 15.67
N ALA A 108 -3.12 2.00 16.82
CA ALA A 108 -4.55 2.26 16.91
C ALA A 108 -4.91 3.71 16.55
N VAL A 109 -4.14 4.69 17.04
CA VAL A 109 -4.34 6.11 16.73
C VAL A 109 -4.12 6.38 15.23
N LEU A 110 -3.09 5.77 14.64
CA LEU A 110 -2.82 5.90 13.20
C LEU A 110 -3.94 5.28 12.36
N GLN A 111 -4.43 4.10 12.74
CA GLN A 111 -5.53 3.43 12.05
C GLN A 111 -6.79 4.29 12.06
N GLU A 112 -7.20 4.80 13.23
CA GLU A 112 -8.38 5.65 13.36
C GLU A 112 -8.28 6.91 12.48
N ASN A 113 -7.13 7.59 12.53
CA ASN A 113 -6.90 8.80 11.74
C ASN A 113 -6.88 8.52 10.23
N LEU A 114 -6.32 7.39 9.82
CA LEU A 114 -6.25 6.97 8.43
C LEU A 114 -7.65 6.64 7.88
N LEU A 115 -8.47 5.90 8.64
CA LEU A 115 -9.84 5.57 8.23
C LEU A 115 -10.72 6.82 8.12
N LYS A 116 -10.57 7.79 9.03
CA LYS A 116 -11.26 9.08 8.92
C LYS A 116 -10.88 9.83 7.63
N ARG A 117 -9.59 9.82 7.25
CA ARG A 117 -9.13 10.43 5.99
C ARG A 117 -9.66 9.68 4.77
N VAL A 118 -9.59 8.36 4.76
CA VAL A 118 -10.12 7.52 3.67
C VAL A 118 -11.62 7.72 3.47
N ALA A 119 -12.41 7.75 4.56
CA ALA A 119 -13.83 8.02 4.48
C ALA A 119 -14.13 9.41 3.88
N THR A 120 -13.25 10.39 4.10
CA THR A 120 -13.38 11.72 3.51
C THR A 120 -13.10 11.70 2.00
N PHE A 121 -12.11 10.92 1.56
CA PHE A 121 -11.78 10.74 0.13
C PHE A 121 -12.92 10.05 -0.62
N LEU A 122 -13.37 8.91 -0.10
CA LEU A 122 -14.44 8.12 -0.72
C LEU A 122 -15.79 8.85 -0.81
N LYS A 123 -16.06 9.84 0.05
CA LYS A 123 -17.26 10.69 -0.01
C LYS A 123 -17.20 11.77 -1.10
N LYS A 124 -16.02 12.15 -1.57
CA LYS A 124 -15.85 13.18 -2.61
C LYS A 124 -15.93 12.61 -4.02
N SER A 125 -15.55 11.36 -4.19
CA SER A 125 -15.50 10.66 -5.49
C SER A 125 -16.83 9.97 -5.89
N ALA A 126 -17.94 10.32 -5.24
CA ALA A 126 -19.29 9.79 -5.49
C ALA A 126 -20.24 10.92 -5.94
#